data_AF-A0A413QYL3-F1
#
_entry.id   AF-A0A413QYL3-F1
#
_cell.length_a   1.000
_cell.length_b   1.000
_cell.length_c   1.000
_cell.angle_alpha   90.00
_cell.angle_beta   90.00
_cell.angle_gamma   90.00
#
_symmetry.space_group_name_H-M   'P 1'
#
loop_
_entity.id
_entity.type
_entity.pdbx_description
1 polymer ?
#
loop_
_entity_poly.entity_id
_entity_poly.type
_entity_poly.pdbx_seq_one_letter_code
_entity_poly.pdbx_strand_id
1 'polypeptide(L)'
;MKYGKRILLMLMAACLIGTSASACEEGHHRSVRLESDEAQQIHVFTQCWDTIYPMDGNPLKEFAVTDLDGNGLLEILTRAQKEGTVPLVYEVNPQRQGITLKSKQWYYRHVFQHDIAWFVMHPETAAGPWVGRTETVEWMLQDSYDIYMGRKNAFG
;
A
#
# COMPACT_ATOMS: atom_id res chain seq x y z
N MET A 1 43.37 -48.01 -24.85
CA MET A 1 42.03 -47.38 -24.94
C MET A 1 41.68 -46.73 -23.59
N LYS A 2 42.16 -45.50 -23.36
CA LYS A 2 42.02 -44.75 -22.09
C LYS A 2 41.33 -43.39 -22.27
N TYR A 3 40.45 -43.27 -23.28
CA TYR A 3 39.79 -42.01 -23.62
C TYR A 3 38.25 -42.02 -23.42
N GLY A 4 37.64 -43.14 -23.04
CA GLY A 4 36.18 -43.23 -22.87
C GLY A 4 35.65 -42.66 -21.54
N LYS A 5 36.39 -42.79 -20.44
CA LYS A 5 35.91 -42.36 -19.11
C LYS A 5 36.03 -40.85 -18.84
N ARG A 6 36.95 -40.16 -19.50
CA ARG A 6 37.09 -38.69 -19.38
C ARG A 6 36.05 -37.93 -20.20
N ILE A 7 35.66 -38.46 -21.35
CA ILE A 7 34.59 -37.87 -22.19
C ILE A 7 33.23 -37.98 -21.50
N LEU A 8 32.94 -39.12 -20.85
CA LEU A 8 31.68 -39.32 -20.13
C LEU A 8 31.54 -38.38 -18.91
N LEU A 9 32.65 -38.07 -18.21
CA LEU A 9 32.66 -37.12 -17.09
C LEU A 9 32.53 -35.65 -17.55
N MET A 10 33.06 -35.28 -18.72
CA MET A 10 32.84 -33.93 -19.27
C MET A 10 31.41 -33.71 -19.78
N LEU A 11 30.75 -34.75 -20.30
CA LEU A 11 29.35 -34.66 -20.75
C LEU A 11 28.36 -34.43 -19.59
N MET A 12 28.62 -34.99 -18.41
CA MET A 12 27.81 -34.73 -17.20
C MET A 12 28.03 -33.32 -16.63
N ALA A 13 29.22 -32.73 -16.82
CA ALA A 13 29.49 -31.33 -16.43
C ALA A 13 28.86 -30.31 -17.38
N ALA A 14 28.71 -30.65 -18.67
CA ALA A 14 28.03 -29.80 -19.65
C ALA A 14 26.50 -29.79 -19.48
N CYS A 15 25.91 -30.82 -18.87
CA CYS A 15 24.48 -30.81 -18.49
C CYS A 15 24.17 -29.99 -17.23
N LEU A 16 25.19 -29.46 -16.53
CA LEU A 16 25.02 -28.60 -15.35
C LEU A 16 25.31 -27.11 -15.61
N ILE A 17 25.67 -26.73 -16.84
CA ILE A 17 25.96 -25.32 -17.22
C ILE A 17 25.07 -24.87 -18.40
N GLY A 18 23.88 -25.46 -18.55
CA GLY A 18 23.11 -25.37 -19.79
C GLY A 18 21.60 -25.24 -19.64
N THR A 19 21.08 -24.67 -18.57
CA THR A 19 19.72 -24.10 -18.53
C THR A 19 19.69 -22.88 -17.62
N SER A 20 20.41 -21.83 -18.00
CA SER A 20 20.02 -20.46 -17.65
C SER A 20 18.81 -20.07 -18.50
N ALA A 21 17.67 -20.71 -18.24
CA ALA A 21 16.38 -20.07 -18.43
C ALA A 21 16.04 -19.52 -17.05
N SER A 22 16.34 -18.25 -16.85
CA SER A 22 15.74 -17.45 -15.79
C SER A 22 14.22 -17.51 -15.97
N ALA A 23 13.61 -18.54 -15.37
CA ALA A 23 12.25 -18.50 -14.87
C ALA A 23 12.30 -18.26 -13.36
N CYS A 24 13.27 -17.48 -12.89
CA CYS A 24 12.86 -16.36 -12.07
C CYS A 24 12.09 -15.47 -13.05
N GLU A 25 10.76 -15.58 -13.07
CA GLU A 25 9.98 -14.37 -13.16
C GLU A 25 10.57 -13.48 -12.04
N GLU A 26 11.58 -12.68 -12.38
CA GLU A 26 11.47 -11.25 -12.13
C GLU A 26 10.11 -10.91 -12.70
N GLY A 27 9.07 -11.15 -11.90
CA GLY A 27 7.87 -10.38 -11.98
C GLY A 27 8.43 -8.99 -11.99
N HIS A 28 8.36 -8.36 -13.16
CA HIS A 28 8.51 -6.92 -13.26
C HIS A 28 7.69 -6.41 -12.09
N HIS A 29 8.35 -6.01 -10.99
CA HIS A 29 7.71 -5.18 -9.99
C HIS A 29 7.36 -3.98 -10.83
N ARG A 30 6.09 -3.99 -11.23
CA ARG A 30 5.57 -3.14 -12.27
C ARG A 30 5.76 -1.74 -11.70
N SER A 31 6.83 -1.09 -12.11
CA SER A 31 6.98 0.37 -12.06
C SER A 31 5.85 1.06 -12.84
N VAL A 32 5.02 0.28 -13.54
CA VAL A 32 3.72 0.60 -14.15
C VAL A 32 2.68 1.13 -13.14
N ARG A 33 2.94 1.08 -11.83
CA ARG A 33 1.91 1.38 -10.81
C ARG A 33 1.72 2.84 -10.45
N LEU A 34 2.65 3.73 -10.79
CA LEU A 34 2.57 5.17 -10.51
C LEU A 34 2.04 5.97 -11.70
N GLU A 35 1.21 5.36 -12.55
CA GLU A 35 0.72 6.03 -13.78
C GLU A 35 -0.41 7.02 -13.52
N SER A 36 -1.09 6.94 -12.37
CA SER A 36 -2.15 7.87 -11.99
C SER A 36 -1.74 8.76 -10.82
N ASP A 37 -2.26 9.98 -10.80
CA ASP A 37 -1.99 10.96 -9.74
C ASP A 37 -2.38 10.40 -8.37
N GLU A 38 -3.50 9.66 -8.27
CA GLU A 38 -3.91 9.03 -7.01
C GLU A 38 -2.92 7.97 -6.52
N ALA A 39 -2.38 7.14 -7.42
CA ALA A 39 -1.47 6.07 -7.05
C ALA A 39 -0.13 6.65 -6.56
N GLN A 40 0.30 7.76 -7.16
CA GLN A 40 1.48 8.49 -6.71
C GLN A 40 1.27 9.12 -5.33
N GLN A 41 0.09 9.65 -5.04
CA GLN A 41 -0.24 10.21 -3.73
C GLN A 41 -0.36 9.10 -2.66
N ILE A 42 -0.95 7.95 -3.00
CA ILE A 42 -1.01 6.77 -2.13
C ILE A 42 0.39 6.26 -1.76
N HIS A 43 1.32 6.25 -2.72
CA HIS A 43 2.71 5.91 -2.45
C HIS A 43 3.37 6.84 -1.42
N VAL A 44 3.01 8.14 -1.40
CA VAL A 44 3.50 9.07 -0.36
C VAL A 44 2.94 8.71 1.02
N PHE A 45 1.68 8.28 1.12
CA PHE A 45 1.12 7.81 2.39
C PHE A 45 1.85 6.59 2.94
N THR A 46 2.26 5.65 2.09
CA THR A 46 2.97 4.45 2.55
C THR A 46 4.39 4.76 3.03
N GLN A 47 5.03 5.78 2.47
CA GLN A 47 6.30 6.31 3.00
C GLN A 47 6.15 6.97 4.37
N CYS A 48 4.97 7.49 4.69
CA CYS A 48 4.66 8.15 5.97
C CYS A 48 3.83 7.26 6.92
N TRP A 49 3.75 5.96 6.65
CA TRP A 49 2.78 5.06 7.30
C TRP A 49 2.88 5.05 8.83
N ASP A 50 4.10 5.02 9.37
CA ASP A 50 4.33 5.01 10.83
C ASP A 50 3.80 6.28 11.53
N THR A 51 3.67 7.39 10.80
CA THR A 51 3.06 8.63 11.31
C THR A 51 1.54 8.58 11.26
N ILE A 52 0.98 7.99 10.20
CA ILE A 52 -0.47 7.90 9.96
C ILE A 52 -1.11 6.82 10.83
N TYR A 53 -0.42 5.69 10.97
CA TYR A 53 -0.85 4.49 11.66
C TYR A 53 0.28 3.97 12.59
N PRO A 54 0.56 4.67 13.71
CA PRO A 54 1.61 4.23 14.62
C PRO A 54 1.25 2.89 15.26
N MET A 55 2.23 2.00 15.33
CA MET A 55 2.13 0.69 15.99
C MET A 55 2.29 0.83 17.51
N ASP A 56 1.34 1.54 18.12
CA ASP A 56 1.30 1.87 19.55
C ASP A 56 0.61 0.80 20.42
N GLY A 57 0.29 -0.37 19.84
CA GLY A 57 -0.42 -1.43 20.52
C GLY A 57 -1.93 -1.20 20.66
N ASN A 58 -2.49 -0.13 20.06
CA ASN A 58 -3.93 0.06 20.04
C ASN A 58 -4.61 -0.96 19.10
N PRO A 59 -5.63 -1.69 19.58
CA PRO A 59 -5.98 -2.98 18.99
C PRO A 59 -6.76 -2.89 17.67
N LEU A 60 -7.43 -1.81 17.30
CA LEU A 60 -8.14 -1.71 16.02
C LEU A 60 -8.24 -0.24 15.59
N LYS A 61 -7.65 0.11 14.45
CA LYS A 61 -7.86 1.41 13.81
C LYS A 61 -8.46 1.21 12.43
N GLU A 62 -9.37 2.09 12.10
CA GLU A 62 -10.00 2.18 10.80
C GLU A 62 -9.28 3.26 9.98
N PHE A 63 -9.19 3.05 8.67
CA PHE A 63 -8.70 4.06 7.74
C PHE A 63 -9.64 4.22 6.55
N ALA A 64 -9.51 5.36 5.86
CA ALA A 64 -10.14 5.60 4.56
C ALA A 64 -9.28 6.56 3.74
N VAL A 65 -9.32 6.46 2.40
CA VAL A 65 -8.63 7.37 1.49
C VAL A 65 -9.62 8.00 0.53
N THR A 66 -9.64 9.33 0.46
CA THR A 66 -10.58 10.10 -0.37
C THR A 66 -10.09 11.52 -0.55
N ASP A 67 -10.42 12.16 -1.68
CA ASP A 67 -10.37 13.62 -1.82
C ASP A 67 -11.63 14.20 -1.17
N LEU A 68 -11.50 14.79 0.02
CA LEU A 68 -12.61 15.30 0.81
C LEU A 68 -12.99 16.74 0.46
N ASP A 69 -12.05 17.57 0.03
CA ASP A 69 -12.34 18.98 -0.27
C ASP A 69 -12.45 19.29 -1.77
N GLY A 70 -12.24 18.27 -2.62
CA GLY A 70 -12.35 18.36 -4.07
C GLY A 70 -11.18 19.08 -4.73
N ASN A 71 -10.04 19.20 -4.04
CA ASN A 71 -8.87 19.94 -4.53
C ASN A 71 -7.93 19.08 -5.40
N GLY A 72 -8.21 17.78 -5.54
CA GLY A 72 -7.40 16.81 -6.28
C GLY A 72 -6.24 16.20 -5.47
N LEU A 73 -6.09 16.58 -4.20
CA LEU A 73 -5.19 15.97 -3.25
C LEU A 73 -5.97 15.01 -2.36
N LEU A 74 -5.40 13.84 -2.13
CA LEU A 74 -6.00 12.84 -1.27
C LEU A 74 -5.80 13.19 0.20
N GLU A 75 -6.84 12.89 0.98
CA GLU A 75 -6.76 12.70 2.41
C GLU A 75 -6.76 11.22 2.78
N ILE A 76 -5.91 10.86 3.73
CA ILE A 76 -6.05 9.64 4.52
C ILE A 76 -6.62 9.97 5.89
N LEU A 77 -7.74 9.34 6.21
CA LEU A 77 -8.37 9.41 7.51
C LEU A 77 -8.00 8.20 8.34
N THR A 78 -7.70 8.39 9.62
CA THR A 78 -7.54 7.29 10.58
C THR A 78 -8.33 7.55 11.85
N ARG A 79 -8.99 6.52 12.39
CA ARG A 79 -9.70 6.61 13.67
C ARG A 79 -9.62 5.32 14.45
N ALA A 80 -9.68 5.41 15.78
CA ALA A 80 -9.93 4.24 16.60
C ALA A 80 -11.37 3.75 16.37
N GLN A 81 -11.59 2.44 16.46
CA GLN A 81 -12.93 1.85 16.43
C GLN A 81 -13.65 2.06 17.78
N LYS A 82 -13.87 3.33 18.13
CA LYS A 82 -14.60 3.75 19.32
C LYS A 82 -15.56 4.86 18.92
N GLU A 83 -16.82 4.70 19.30
CA GLU A 83 -17.87 5.66 19.00
C GLU A 83 -17.50 7.08 19.47
N GLY A 84 -17.79 8.08 18.64
CA GLY A 84 -17.48 9.48 18.91
C GLY A 84 -16.02 9.90 18.71
N THR A 85 -15.15 8.99 18.26
CA THR A 85 -13.75 9.34 17.94
C THR A 85 -13.69 10.16 16.66
N VAL A 86 -13.18 11.39 16.77
CA VAL A 86 -12.90 12.24 15.60
C VAL A 86 -11.69 11.67 14.85
N PRO A 87 -11.78 11.40 13.54
CA PRO A 87 -10.63 10.95 12.77
C PRO A 87 -9.49 11.96 12.77
N LEU A 88 -8.27 11.45 12.76
CA LEU A 88 -7.12 12.19 12.27
C LEU A 88 -7.17 12.19 10.74
N VAL A 89 -6.78 13.31 10.13
CA VAL A 89 -6.85 13.48 8.69
C VAL A 89 -5.53 14.04 8.21
N TYR A 90 -4.86 13.33 7.33
CA TYR A 90 -3.61 13.75 6.72
C TYR A 90 -3.82 13.93 5.22
N GLU A 91 -3.49 15.11 4.70
CA GLU A 91 -3.47 15.35 3.26
C GLU A 91 -2.04 15.15 2.75
N VAL A 92 -1.91 14.64 1.52
CA VAL A 92 -0.62 14.56 0.86
C VAL A 92 -0.03 15.95 0.61
N ASN A 93 1.28 16.08 0.76
CA ASN A 93 2.03 17.26 0.37
C ASN A 93 2.80 16.97 -0.92
N PRO A 94 2.29 17.41 -2.09
CA PRO A 94 2.90 17.10 -3.38
C PRO A 94 4.28 17.75 -3.55
N GLN A 95 4.57 18.85 -2.85
CA GLN A 95 5.87 19.55 -2.97
C GLN A 95 6.98 18.92 -2.14
N ARG A 96 6.63 18.17 -1.08
CA ARG A 96 7.58 17.67 -0.09
C ARG A 96 7.63 16.15 0.00
N GLN A 97 6.85 15.44 -0.82
CA GLN A 97 6.65 13.98 -0.70
C GLN A 97 6.36 13.58 0.75
N GLY A 98 5.46 14.33 1.40
CA GLY A 98 5.13 14.13 2.80
C GLY A 98 3.64 14.30 3.05
N ILE A 99 3.26 14.46 4.31
CA ILE A 99 1.88 14.64 4.71
C ILE A 99 1.70 15.87 5.60
N THR A 100 0.50 16.44 5.60
CA THR A 100 0.11 17.55 6.47
C THR A 100 -1.14 17.16 7.27
N LEU A 101 -1.08 17.27 8.60
CA LEU A 101 -2.23 17.04 9.46
C LEU A 101 -3.26 18.18 9.30
N LYS A 102 -4.51 17.84 8.98
CA LYS A 102 -5.63 18.78 8.91
C LYS A 102 -6.26 18.98 10.29
N SER A 103 -6.85 20.15 10.50
CA SER A 103 -7.54 20.48 11.75
C SER A 103 -8.90 19.79 11.84
N LYS A 104 -9.40 19.58 13.06
CA LYS A 104 -10.76 19.05 13.28
C LYS A 104 -11.85 19.91 12.63
N GLN A 105 -11.67 21.24 12.65
CA GLN A 105 -12.60 22.18 12.02
C GLN A 105 -12.62 21.99 10.49
N TRP A 106 -11.45 21.75 9.90
CA TRP A 106 -11.35 21.42 8.47
C TRP A 106 -12.08 20.10 8.17
N TYR A 107 -11.89 19.06 8.97
CA TYR A 107 -12.59 17.78 8.79
C TYR A 107 -14.11 17.95 8.82
N TYR A 108 -14.65 18.60 9.85
CA TYR A 108 -16.10 18.81 9.97
C TYR A 108 -16.65 19.69 8.85
N ARG A 109 -15.86 20.57 8.25
CA ARG A 109 -16.34 21.38 7.13
C ARG A 109 -16.62 20.54 5.89
N HIS A 110 -15.83 19.50 5.65
CA HIS A 110 -15.85 18.76 4.40
C HIS A 110 -16.59 17.42 4.51
N VAL A 111 -16.50 16.72 5.65
CA VAL A 111 -17.01 15.34 5.81
C VAL A 111 -18.50 15.16 5.49
N PHE A 112 -19.35 16.15 5.73
CA PHE A 112 -20.81 15.99 5.66
C PHE A 112 -21.36 15.70 4.26
N GLN A 113 -20.55 15.85 3.22
CA GLN A 113 -20.93 15.55 1.83
C GLN A 113 -20.47 14.16 1.37
N HIS A 114 -19.82 13.39 2.24
CA HIS A 114 -19.15 12.14 1.87
C HIS A 114 -19.71 10.95 2.62
N ASP A 115 -19.96 9.87 1.89
CA ASP A 115 -20.16 8.54 2.46
C ASP A 115 -18.81 7.82 2.49
N ILE A 116 -18.12 7.90 3.63
CA ILE A 116 -16.75 7.42 3.74
C ILE A 116 -16.73 5.89 3.89
N ALA A 117 -16.06 5.23 2.96
CA ALA A 117 -15.76 3.81 3.01
C ALA A 117 -14.62 3.52 4.00
N TRP A 118 -14.97 3.15 5.23
CA TRP A 118 -14.02 2.81 6.30
C TRP A 118 -13.53 1.36 6.20
N PHE A 119 -12.23 1.16 6.34
CA PHE A 119 -11.58 -0.15 6.34
C PHE A 119 -10.98 -0.42 7.71
N VAL A 120 -11.27 -1.59 8.26
CA VAL A 120 -10.69 -2.04 9.53
C VAL A 120 -9.35 -2.72 9.24
N MET A 121 -8.28 -2.24 9.89
CA MET A 121 -7.03 -2.98 9.91
C MET A 121 -6.95 -3.78 11.21
N HIS A 122 -6.99 -5.11 11.09
CA HIS A 122 -6.89 -6.01 12.24
C HIS A 122 -5.50 -5.91 12.90
N PRO A 123 -5.41 -6.07 14.24
CA PRO A 123 -4.17 -5.93 14.99
C PRO A 123 -3.15 -7.00 14.63
N GLU A 124 -3.58 -8.19 14.19
CA GLU A 124 -2.69 -9.24 13.66
C GLU A 124 -2.09 -8.87 12.31
N THR A 125 -2.84 -8.13 11.49
CA THR A 125 -2.31 -7.49 10.30
C THR A 125 -1.35 -6.40 10.76
N ALA A 126 -1.76 -5.47 11.64
CA ALA A 126 -0.96 -4.36 12.17
C ALA A 126 0.36 -4.79 12.88
N ALA A 127 0.36 -5.88 13.66
CA ALA A 127 1.53 -6.34 14.42
C ALA A 127 2.49 -7.24 13.61
N GLY A 128 2.09 -7.69 12.41
CA GLY A 128 2.91 -8.46 11.47
C GLY A 128 3.74 -7.57 10.52
N PRO A 129 4.58 -8.13 9.63
CA PRO A 129 5.71 -7.45 8.98
C PRO A 129 5.26 -6.44 7.91
N TRP A 130 4.76 -5.29 8.33
CA TRP A 130 4.73 -4.07 7.50
C TRP A 130 6.11 -3.43 7.37
N VAL A 131 7.05 -3.83 8.23
CA VAL A 131 8.49 -3.56 8.12
C VAL A 131 8.99 -4.27 6.85
N GLY A 132 8.78 -3.64 5.69
CA GLY A 132 9.24 -4.10 4.38
C GLY A 132 8.17 -4.60 3.39
N ARG A 133 6.87 -4.47 3.67
CA ARG A 133 5.78 -4.82 2.71
C ARG A 133 4.87 -3.62 2.40
N THR A 134 5.47 -2.56 1.87
CA THR A 134 4.77 -1.32 1.46
C THR A 134 3.67 -1.59 0.44
N GLU A 135 3.86 -2.57 -0.44
CA GLU A 135 2.90 -2.89 -1.50
C GLU A 135 1.53 -3.26 -0.95
N THR A 136 1.45 -4.11 0.07
CA THR A 136 0.15 -4.54 0.64
C THR A 136 -0.63 -3.36 1.21
N VAL A 137 0.05 -2.39 1.82
CA VAL A 137 -0.57 -1.14 2.28
C VAL A 137 -1.09 -0.36 1.08
N GLU A 138 -0.28 -0.18 0.04
CA GLU A 138 -0.68 0.54 -1.18
C GLU A 138 -1.94 -0.04 -1.81
N TRP A 139 -2.03 -1.36 -1.94
CA TRP A 139 -3.24 -2.03 -2.45
C TRP A 139 -4.47 -1.75 -1.59
N MET A 140 -4.32 -1.78 -0.26
CA MET A 140 -5.44 -1.52 0.66
C MET A 140 -5.90 -0.05 0.60
N LEU A 141 -4.95 0.88 0.52
CA LEU A 141 -5.25 2.31 0.37
C LEU A 141 -5.90 2.60 -0.99
N GLN A 142 -5.42 1.97 -2.05
CA GLN A 142 -6.00 2.06 -3.39
C GLN A 142 -7.42 1.51 -3.42
N ASP A 143 -7.65 0.33 -2.83
CA ASP A 143 -8.98 -0.27 -2.72
C ASP A 143 -9.96 0.64 -1.98
N SER A 144 -9.49 1.30 -0.91
CA SER A 144 -10.31 2.26 -0.18
C SER A 144 -10.73 3.44 -1.04
N TYR A 145 -9.78 4.02 -1.79
CA TYR A 145 -10.06 5.10 -2.72
C TYR A 145 -11.00 4.67 -3.86
N ASP A 146 -10.74 3.51 -4.49
CA ASP A 146 -11.54 3.03 -5.61
C ASP A 146 -12.98 2.69 -5.19
N ILE A 147 -13.19 2.22 -3.96
CA ILE A 147 -14.52 1.97 -3.41
C ILE A 147 -15.26 3.30 -3.16
N TYR A 148 -14.58 4.29 -2.58
CA TYR A 148 -15.15 5.63 -2.40
C TYR A 148 -15.53 6.27 -3.74
N MET A 149 -14.68 6.14 -4.76
CA MET A 149 -14.94 6.66 -6.11
C MET A 149 -15.98 5.84 -6.91
N GLY A 150 -16.52 4.75 -6.34
CA GLY A 150 -17.45 3.86 -7.03
C GLY A 150 -16.84 3.07 -8.20
N ARG A 151 -15.50 3.01 -8.28
CA ARG A 151 -14.75 2.22 -9.28
C ARG A 151 -14.68 0.74 -8.90
N LYS A 152 -14.82 0.43 -7.62
CA LYS A 152 -14.83 -0.91 -7.05
C LYS A 152 -16.02 -1.06 -6.11
N ASN A 153 -16.63 -2.24 -6.07
CA ASN A 153 -17.65 -2.54 -5.07
C ASN A 153 -16.99 -2.76 -3.70
N ALA A 154 -17.58 -2.22 -2.63
CA ALA A 154 -17.20 -2.60 -1.28
C ALA A 154 -17.30 -4.13 -1.13
N PHE A 155 -16.30 -4.76 -0.51
CA PHE A 155 -16.33 -6.20 -0.26
C PHE A 155 -17.63 -6.53 0.51
N GLY A 156 -18.46 -7.39 -0.09
CA GLY A 156 -19.71 -7.87 0.51
C GLY A 156 -19.48 -8.96 1.54
#